data_AF-A0A417XW71-F1
#
_entry.id   AF-A0A417XW71-F1
#
_cell.length_a   1.000
_cell.length_b   1.000
_cell.length_c   1.000
_cell.angle_alpha   90.00
_cell.angle_beta   90.00
_cell.angle_gamma   90.00
#
_symmetry.space_group_name_H-M   'P 1'
#
loop_
_entity.id
_entity.type
_entity.pdbx_description
1 polymer ?
#
loop_
_entity_poly.entity_id
_entity_poly.type
_entity_poly.pdbx_seq_one_letter_code
_entity_poly.pdbx_strand_id
1 'polypeptide(L)'
;MLAECLRADLVEAGHAIGVSVLLPGPVRTNIFTDAAATGTAGEDLRSSLAAMLAEHGTSPDEVAALALDAVERDQFWVHPHPDLSSAFIEAQHLELVGGL
;
A
#
# COMPACT_ATOMS: atom_id res chain seq x y z
N MET A 1 -4.45 -7.59 -8.90
CA MET A 1 -4.79 -8.96 -9.33
C MET A 1 -5.36 -9.83 -8.20
N LEU A 2 -4.60 -10.17 -7.14
CA LEU A 2 -5.10 -11.09 -6.08
C LEU A 2 -6.41 -10.63 -5.40
N ALA A 3 -6.43 -9.41 -4.84
CA ALA A 3 -7.61 -8.90 -4.15
C ALA A 3 -8.80 -8.68 -5.09
N GLU A 4 -8.54 -8.35 -6.35
CA GLU A 4 -9.58 -8.15 -7.36
C GLU A 4 -10.26 -9.46 -7.73
N CYS A 5 -9.47 -10.52 -7.95
CA CYS A 5 -9.99 -11.87 -8.16
C CYS A 5 -10.80 -12.33 -6.95
N LEU A 6 -10.25 -12.21 -5.74
CA LEU A 6 -10.96 -12.60 -4.52
C LEU A 6 -12.32 -11.88 -4.37
N ARG A 7 -12.37 -10.58 -4.68
CA ARG A 7 -13.63 -9.83 -4.67
C ARG A 7 -14.63 -10.40 -5.69
N ALA A 8 -14.18 -10.68 -6.91
CA ALA A 8 -15.03 -11.24 -7.95
C ALA A 8 -15.57 -12.63 -7.57
N ASP A 9 -14.70 -13.50 -7.04
CA ASP A 9 -15.05 -14.85 -6.63
C ASP A 9 -16.10 -14.87 -5.50
N LEU A 10 -15.96 -13.99 -4.50
CA LEU A 10 -16.91 -13.87 -3.39
C LEU A 10 -18.29 -13.38 -3.87
N VAL A 11 -18.31 -12.44 -4.81
CA VAL A 11 -19.54 -11.96 -5.46
C VAL A 11 -20.20 -13.07 -6.26
N GLU A 12 -19.43 -13.80 -7.08
CA GLU A 12 -19.93 -14.92 -7.90
C GLU A 12 -20.53 -16.04 -7.03
N ALA A 13 -19.87 -16.36 -5.92
CA ALA A 13 -20.35 -17.34 -4.95
C ALA A 13 -21.57 -16.87 -4.11
N GLY A 14 -21.98 -15.60 -4.25
CA GLY A 14 -23.13 -15.03 -3.53
C GLY A 14 -22.87 -14.78 -2.04
N HIS A 15 -21.61 -14.62 -1.63
CA HIS A 15 -21.27 -14.32 -0.24
C HIS A 15 -21.43 -12.83 0.07
N ALA A 16 -21.95 -12.52 1.25
CA ALA A 16 -22.04 -11.14 1.77
C ALA A 16 -20.72 -10.73 2.46
N ILE A 17 -19.59 -10.86 1.77
CA ILE A 17 -18.24 -10.53 2.27
C ILE A 17 -17.59 -9.53 1.31
N GLY A 18 -17.32 -8.32 1.81
CA GLY A 18 -16.59 -7.28 1.08
C GLY A 18 -15.07 -7.52 1.08
N VAL A 19 -14.36 -6.88 0.15
CA VAL A 19 -12.90 -6.92 0.05
C VAL A 19 -12.39 -5.50 -0.16
N SER A 20 -11.31 -5.14 0.54
CA SER A 20 -10.58 -3.89 0.35
C SER A 20 -9.09 -4.18 0.18
N VAL A 21 -8.39 -3.38 -0.62
CA VAL A 21 -6.94 -3.42 -0.79
C VAL A 21 -6.33 -2.09 -0.37
N LEU A 22 -5.44 -2.16 0.62
CA LEU A 22 -4.72 -1.02 1.15
C LEU A 22 -3.42 -0.80 0.38
N LEU A 23 -3.22 0.42 -0.12
CA LEU A 23 -2.09 0.84 -0.95
C LEU A 23 -1.39 2.04 -0.30
N PRO A 24 -0.69 1.84 0.83
CA PRO A 24 -0.09 2.93 1.58
C PRO A 24 1.24 3.36 0.92
N GLY A 25 1.53 4.66 1.03
CA GLY A 25 2.88 5.20 0.91
C GLY A 25 3.68 4.97 2.20
N PRO A 26 4.58 5.90 2.58
CA PRO A 26 5.38 5.79 3.80
C PRO A 26 4.52 5.78 5.07
N VAL A 27 4.66 4.73 5.88
CA VAL A 27 4.01 4.60 7.19
C VAL A 27 5.06 4.28 8.24
N ARG A 28 4.99 4.95 9.40
CA ARG A 28 5.91 4.78 10.53
C ARG A 28 5.76 3.41 11.20
N THR A 29 6.31 2.40 10.57
CA THR A 29 6.31 1.00 11.03
C THR A 29 7.73 0.48 11.19
N ASN A 30 7.85 -0.74 11.72
CA ASN A 30 9.12 -1.44 11.85
C ASN A 30 9.56 -2.19 10.57
N ILE A 31 8.91 -1.96 9.42
CA ILE A 31 9.14 -2.75 8.20
C ILE A 31 10.61 -2.81 7.76
N PHE A 32 11.37 -1.72 7.96
CA PHE A 32 12.79 -1.69 7.67
C PHE A 32 13.66 -2.04 8.88
N THR A 33 13.24 -1.78 10.12
CA THR A 33 14.03 -2.22 11.28
C THR A 33 14.07 -3.73 11.42
N ASP A 34 12.99 -4.41 11.01
CA ASP A 34 12.82 -5.85 11.13
C ASP A 34 13.25 -6.59 9.84
N ALA A 35 13.61 -5.86 8.79
CA ALA A 35 14.07 -6.44 7.53
C ALA A 35 15.42 -7.14 7.72
N ALA A 36 15.52 -8.37 7.22
CA ALA A 36 16.78 -9.09 7.18
C ALA A 36 17.71 -8.47 6.11
N ALA A 37 18.66 -7.65 6.56
CA ALA A 37 19.73 -7.12 5.72
C ALA A 37 21.02 -7.91 5.93
N THR A 38 21.76 -8.17 4.85
CA THR A 38 23.09 -8.78 4.92
C THR A 38 24.11 -7.93 4.18
N GLY A 39 25.34 -7.88 4.70
CA GLY A 39 26.39 -7.00 4.18
C GLY A 39 26.16 -5.53 4.50
N THR A 40 27.22 -4.73 4.35
CA THR A 40 27.22 -3.29 4.70
C THR A 40 26.21 -2.49 3.89
N ALA A 41 26.15 -2.70 2.58
CA ALA A 41 25.21 -1.98 1.71
C ALA A 41 23.74 -2.26 2.06
N GLY A 42 23.42 -3.50 2.46
CA GLY A 42 22.07 -3.84 2.91
C GLY A 42 21.71 -3.13 4.21
N GLU A 43 22.65 -3.09 5.15
CA GLU A 43 22.45 -2.42 6.45
C GLU A 43 22.32 -0.90 6.31
N ASP A 44 23.12 -0.28 5.44
CA ASP A 44 23.04 1.16 5.16
C ASP A 44 21.70 1.54 4.51
N LEU A 45 21.24 0.75 3.54
CA LEU A 45 19.93 0.94 2.90
C LEU A 45 18.81 0.80 3.92
N ARG A 46 18.86 -0.25 4.75
CA ARG A 46 17.89 -0.52 5.82
C ARG A 46 17.79 0.66 6.79
N SER A 47 18.94 1.15 7.27
CA SER A 47 19.03 2.29 8.18
C SER A 47 18.46 3.57 7.55
N SER A 48 18.81 3.84 6.29
CA SER A 48 18.35 5.02 5.56
C SER A 48 16.82 5.02 5.36
N LEU A 49 16.25 3.86 5.00
CA LEU A 49 14.81 3.72 4.81
C LEU A 49 14.05 3.80 6.15
N ALA A 50 14.60 3.24 7.23
CA ALA A 50 14.03 3.37 8.57
C ALA A 50 14.00 4.84 9.02
N ALA A 51 15.09 5.59 8.79
CA ALA A 51 15.14 7.02 9.07
C ALA A 51 14.10 7.81 8.25
N MET A 52 13.95 7.49 6.96
CA MET A 52 12.95 8.11 6.10
C MET A 52 11.53 7.90 6.64
N LEU A 53 11.18 6.67 7.05
CA LEU A 53 9.88 6.41 7.67
C LEU A 53 9.70 7.19 8.96
N ALA A 54 10.72 7.25 9.82
CA ALA A 54 10.65 7.97 11.09
C ALA A 54 10.39 9.48 10.90
N GLU A 55 10.97 10.08 9.87
CA GLU A 55 10.87 11.52 9.57
C GLU A 55 9.61 11.88 8.78
N HIS A 56 9.26 11.08 7.75
CA HIS A 56 8.25 11.44 6.75
C HIS A 56 7.01 10.53 6.74
N GLY A 57 7.03 9.42 7.47
CA GLY A 57 5.95 8.45 7.45
C GLY A 57 4.71 8.92 8.21
N THR A 58 3.55 8.61 7.65
CA THR A 58 2.25 8.81 8.31
C THR A 58 2.12 7.89 9.53
N SER A 59 1.33 8.30 10.53
CA SER A 59 1.08 7.47 11.70
C SER A 59 0.34 6.18 11.31
N PRO A 60 0.70 5.02 11.88
CA PRO A 60 -0.07 3.78 11.68
C PRO A 60 -1.55 3.94 12.05
N ASP A 61 -1.86 4.70 13.10
CA ASP A 61 -3.23 4.92 13.56
C ASP A 61 -4.08 5.70 12.53
N GLU A 62 -3.48 6.68 11.85
CA GLU A 62 -4.15 7.44 10.80
C GLU A 62 -4.46 6.55 9.59
N VAL A 63 -3.50 5.70 9.20
CA VAL A 63 -3.69 4.73 8.12
C VAL A 63 -4.73 3.67 8.51
N ALA A 64 -4.73 3.23 9.77
CA ALA A 64 -5.71 2.27 10.28
C ALA A 64 -7.14 2.85 10.24
N ALA A 65 -7.32 4.11 10.63
CA ALA A 65 -8.62 4.78 10.55
C ALA A 65 -9.16 4.82 9.10
N LEU A 66 -8.29 5.11 8.12
CA LEU A 66 -8.67 5.09 6.70
C LEU A 66 -9.02 3.68 6.20
N ALA A 67 -8.27 2.66 6.64
CA ALA A 67 -8.55 1.28 6.30
C ALA A 67 -9.90 0.80 6.87
N LEU A 68 -10.22 1.18 8.11
CA LEU A 68 -11.48 0.84 8.75
C LEU A 68 -12.67 1.57 8.10
N ASP A 69 -12.56 2.87 7.80
CA ASP A 69 -13.60 3.61 7.05
C ASP A 69 -13.89 2.96 5.69
N ALA A 70 -12.85 2.53 4.98
CA ALA A 70 -13.02 1.85 3.70
C ALA A 70 -13.76 0.52 3.82
N VAL A 71 -13.47 -0.28 4.85
CA VAL A 71 -14.18 -1.54 5.13
C VAL A 71 -15.64 -1.27 5.45
N GLU A 72 -15.93 -0.27 6.31
CA GLU A 72 -17.31 0.11 6.66
C GLU A 72 -18.13 0.57 5.44
N ARG A 73 -17.46 1.13 4.42
CA ARG A 73 -18.08 1.69 3.21
C ARG A 73 -18.00 0.78 2.00
N ASP A 74 -17.55 -0.46 2.17
CA ASP A 74 -17.31 -1.44 1.10
C ASP A 74 -16.47 -0.85 -0.06
N GLN A 75 -15.46 -0.06 0.28
CA GLN A 75 -14.55 0.57 -0.68
C GLN A 75 -13.40 -0.38 -1.00
N PHE A 76 -13.29 -0.73 -2.28
CA PHE A 76 -12.26 -1.68 -2.71
C PHE A 76 -10.85 -1.06 -2.69
N TRP A 77 -10.63 0.11 -3.29
CA TRP A 77 -9.31 0.74 -3.38
C TRP A 77 -9.10 1.74 -2.23
N VAL A 78 -8.08 1.52 -1.41
CA VAL A 78 -7.77 2.38 -0.26
C VAL A 78 -6.39 2.99 -0.43
N HIS A 79 -6.35 4.31 -0.64
CA HIS A 79 -5.13 5.08 -0.89
C HIS A 79 -4.88 6.09 0.24
N PRO A 80 -4.15 5.71 1.32
CA PRO A 80 -3.80 6.63 2.40
C PRO A 80 -2.98 7.85 1.94
N HIS A 81 -2.29 7.73 0.81
CA HIS A 81 -1.50 8.79 0.18
C HIS A 81 -1.96 8.99 -1.27
N PRO A 82 -3.07 9.72 -1.50
CA PRO A 82 -3.69 9.80 -2.82
C PRO A 82 -2.80 10.51 -3.85
N ASP A 83 -2.04 11.53 -3.46
CA ASP A 83 -1.13 12.25 -4.38
C ASP A 83 0.03 11.35 -4.84
N LEU A 84 0.62 10.58 -3.92
CA LEU A 84 1.67 9.60 -4.26
C LEU A 84 1.12 8.48 -5.16
N SER A 85 -0.08 7.98 -4.83
CA SER A 85 -0.76 6.97 -5.64
C SER A 85 -1.03 7.47 -7.05
N SER A 86 -1.54 8.70 -7.17
CA SER A 86 -1.86 9.32 -8.46
C SER A 86 -0.61 9.48 -9.32
N ALA A 87 0.48 10.02 -8.75
CA ALA A 87 1.75 10.17 -9.45
C ALA A 87 2.32 8.83 -9.93
N PHE A 88 2.26 7.79 -9.09
CA PHE A 88 2.72 6.46 -9.46
C PHE A 88 1.86 5.84 -10.58
N ILE A 89 0.53 5.93 -10.47
CA ILE A 89 -0.40 5.42 -11.48
C ILE A 89 -0.18 6.12 -12.82
N GLU A 90 0.00 7.45 -12.82
CA GLU A 90 0.23 8.22 -14.03
C GLU A 90 1.56 7.82 -14.71
N ALA A 91 2.64 7.67 -13.93
CA ALA A 91 3.93 7.22 -14.46
C ALA A 91 3.83 5.83 -15.11
N GLN A 92 3.16 4.89 -14.44
CA GLN A 92 2.95 3.53 -14.97
C GLN A 92 2.04 3.53 -16.20
N HIS A 93 0.99 4.36 -16.21
CA HIS A 93 0.11 4.50 -17.36
C HIS A 93 0.86 4.98 -18.61
N LEU A 94 1.69 6.02 -18.46
CA LEU A 94 2.49 6.57 -19.56
C LEU A 94 3.46 5.53 -20.12
N GLU A 95 4.11 4.73 -19.26
CA GLU A 95 5.01 3.65 -19.66
C GLU A 95 4.27 2.56 -20.44
N LEU A 96 3.12 2.11 -19.94
CA LEU A 96 2.31 1.04 -20.55
C LEU A 96 1.74 1.44 -21.92
N VAL A 97 1.17 2.65 -22.02
CA VAL A 97 0.58 3.13 -23.27
C VAL A 97 1.66 3.49 -24.30
N GLY A 98 2.83 3.94 -23.86
CA GLY A 98 3.96 4.20 -24.76
C GLY A 98 4.49 2.95 -25.49
N GLY A 99 4.14 1.76 -25.02
CA GLY A 99 4.48 0.49 -25.67
C GLY A 99 3.43 -0.04 -26.65
N LEU A 100 2.28 0.63 -26.82
CA LEU A 100 1.21 0.29 -27.77
C LEU A 100 1.39 1.04 -29.10
#